data_AF-A0A6P0NY93-F1
#
_entry.id   AF-A0A6P0NY93-F1
#
_cell.length_a   1.000
_cell.length_b   1.000
_cell.length_c   1.000
_cell.angle_alpha   90.00
_cell.angle_beta   90.00
_cell.angle_gamma   90.00
#
_symmetry.space_group_name_H-M   'P 1'
#
loop_
_entity.id
_entity.type
_entity.pdbx_description
1 polymer ?
#
loop_
_entity_poly.entity_id
_entity_poly.type
_entity_poly.pdbx_seq_one_letter_code
_entity_poly.pdbx_strand_id
1 'polypeptide(L)'
;MTQADIDSAADLVNVAIADSDQTDPKTDDEKVDVLEDADFLLVKEANVSEVDEVGEVITYTYTATNSGNQTLTGFTLSDDNFTPDDLTDDFFPTLTNNGNGDTNLDVGETWTYIATYTVTQADFDSGLDLVNVATADTDQTEPKTDDEIVDVVQNPSITLEKVTTDGVVTGDNIGVSAGESISWIYTVTNDGNLNLSNINLIDDPQGVITNLIYNGDGDAILAPNETWIYELIGTAITGSYQNLGTVTGDHSNGQGQVEASDPSSYTGIEGPGVRTPGFWVNWTEVWDGNPENDSRFAERSGFPSGDLLLAPYSASEQAPQVLDPVSGTYQTGLLVGDYNRNGITDDGESTIFYTLNEAKSILAAKQKEQKNDKRYTLDRSLVASWLNFTAFNPAPTDDIDNGLAWIQEHTPDENFDGIGDGDLILEASTYAVPANSDFWNQPSPIVPNGGELIHTALDDYNNNGLF
;
A
#
# COMPACT_ATOMS: atom_id res chain seq x y z
N MET A 1 -67.66 0.99 42.16
CA MET A 1 -66.26 1.36 42.04
C MET A 1 -65.90 1.32 40.58
N THR A 2 -65.60 2.49 40.03
CA THR A 2 -65.14 2.77 38.67
C THR A 2 -63.71 3.29 38.75
N GLN A 3 -62.98 3.37 37.62
CA GLN A 3 -61.63 3.94 37.63
C GLN A 3 -61.63 5.39 38.16
N ALA A 4 -62.64 6.18 37.80
CA ALA A 4 -62.82 7.53 38.32
C ALA A 4 -63.03 7.57 39.86
N ASP A 5 -63.58 6.51 40.46
CA ASP A 5 -63.69 6.42 41.92
C ASP A 5 -62.30 6.22 42.56
N ILE A 6 -61.39 5.50 41.89
CA ILE A 6 -60.01 5.26 42.35
C ILE A 6 -59.15 6.51 42.14
N ASP A 7 -59.15 7.08 40.94
CA ASP A 7 -58.36 8.26 40.58
C ASP A 7 -58.75 9.53 41.37
N SER A 8 -59.95 9.56 41.98
CA SER A 8 -60.41 10.70 42.80
C SER A 8 -60.16 10.53 44.30
N ALA A 9 -59.65 9.37 44.72
CA ALA A 9 -59.47 9.01 46.14
C ALA A 9 -60.74 9.22 47.00
N ALA A 10 -61.92 9.17 46.39
CA ALA A 10 -63.16 9.50 47.07
C ALA A 10 -63.75 8.26 47.77
N ASP A 11 -63.97 8.36 49.09
CA ASP A 11 -64.67 7.33 49.84
C ASP A 11 -66.01 6.98 49.18
N LEU A 12 -66.29 5.68 49.04
CA LEU A 12 -67.60 5.24 48.62
C LEU A 12 -68.55 5.29 49.82
N VAL A 13 -69.32 6.38 49.89
CA VAL A 13 -70.33 6.59 50.94
C VAL A 13 -71.69 6.10 50.47
N ASN A 14 -72.24 5.10 51.18
CA ASN A 14 -73.61 4.64 50.97
C ASN A 14 -74.51 5.18 52.09
N VAL A 15 -75.42 6.10 51.76
CA VAL A 15 -76.35 6.71 52.72
C VAL A 15 -77.72 6.04 52.62
N ALA A 16 -78.15 5.37 53.69
CA ALA A 16 -79.51 4.86 53.84
C ALA A 16 -80.39 5.91 54.51
N ILE A 17 -81.56 6.19 53.93
CA ILE A 17 -82.54 7.13 54.48
C ILE A 17 -83.83 6.38 54.79
N ALA A 18 -84.25 6.42 56.06
CA ALA A 18 -85.56 5.96 56.50
C ALA A 18 -86.45 7.17 56.76
N ASP A 19 -87.56 7.28 56.02
CA ASP A 19 -88.51 8.38 56.09
C ASP A 19 -89.90 7.87 56.48
N SER A 20 -90.64 8.67 57.26
CA SER A 20 -92.03 8.41 57.61
C SER A 20 -92.83 9.71 57.59
N ASP A 21 -94.14 9.61 57.34
CA ASP A 21 -95.04 10.78 57.33
C ASP A 21 -95.28 11.39 58.72
N GLN A 22 -94.68 10.82 59.78
CA GLN A 22 -94.87 11.20 61.17
C GLN A 22 -93.57 11.66 61.87
N THR A 23 -92.41 11.55 61.23
CA THR A 23 -91.10 11.92 61.82
C THR A 23 -90.19 12.55 60.78
N ASP A 24 -89.20 13.32 61.23
CA ASP A 24 -88.11 13.72 60.35
C ASP A 24 -87.33 12.48 59.85
N PRO A 25 -86.83 12.50 58.60
CA PRO A 25 -86.02 11.42 58.06
C PRO A 25 -84.82 11.10 58.96
N LYS A 26 -84.49 9.81 59.07
CA LYS A 26 -83.24 9.34 59.69
C LYS A 26 -82.30 8.83 58.62
N THR A 27 -81.04 9.21 58.76
CA THR A 27 -79.97 8.78 57.87
C THR A 27 -78.96 7.94 58.63
N ASP A 28 -78.43 6.93 57.98
CA ASP A 28 -77.27 6.15 58.42
C ASP A 28 -76.35 5.99 57.21
N ASP A 29 -75.04 6.03 57.42
CA ASP A 29 -74.06 5.90 56.34
C ASP A 29 -73.02 4.81 56.63
N GLU A 30 -72.57 4.17 55.55
CA GLU A 30 -71.43 3.26 55.57
C GLU A 30 -70.38 3.78 54.59
N LYS A 31 -69.12 3.70 54.99
CA LYS A 31 -67.99 4.19 54.19
C LYS A 31 -67.06 3.05 53.85
N VAL A 32 -66.70 2.96 52.58
CA VAL A 32 -65.63 2.08 52.11
C VAL A 32 -64.51 2.96 51.59
N ASP A 33 -63.37 2.91 52.28
CA ASP A 33 -62.15 3.60 51.86
C ASP A 33 -61.67 3.03 50.53
N VAL A 34 -61.32 3.91 49.60
CA VAL A 34 -60.69 3.54 48.33
C VAL A 34 -59.18 3.65 48.52
N LEU A 35 -58.48 2.53 48.38
CA LEU A 35 -57.02 2.50 48.55
C LEU A 35 -56.33 2.77 47.22
N GLU A 36 -55.50 3.79 47.24
CA GLU A 36 -54.64 4.24 46.15
C GLU A 36 -53.31 3.48 46.17
N ASP A 37 -52.91 2.96 45.01
CA ASP A 37 -51.64 2.26 44.80
C ASP A 37 -51.12 2.63 43.39
N ALA A 38 -50.63 3.86 43.25
CA ALA A 38 -50.04 4.33 42.02
C ALA A 38 -48.63 3.75 41.87
N ASP A 39 -48.37 3.05 40.77
CA ASP A 39 -47.07 2.45 40.50
C ASP A 39 -46.90 2.18 39.00
N PHE A 40 -45.66 2.17 38.52
CA PHE A 40 -45.34 1.74 37.16
C PHE A 40 -43.99 1.03 37.10
N LEU A 41 -43.73 0.25 36.05
CA LEU A 41 -42.44 -0.35 35.76
C LEU A 41 -41.81 0.40 34.59
N LEU A 42 -40.52 0.71 34.70
CA LEU A 42 -39.69 1.15 33.60
C LEU A 42 -38.70 0.04 33.29
N VAL A 43 -38.57 -0.31 32.02
CA VAL A 43 -37.56 -1.24 31.52
C VAL A 43 -36.87 -0.60 30.32
N LYS A 44 -35.55 -0.59 30.32
CA LYS A 44 -34.68 -0.16 29.24
C LYS A 44 -33.88 -1.36 28.74
N GLU A 45 -33.87 -1.54 27.43
CA GLU A 45 -33.09 -2.62 26.79
C GLU A 45 -32.36 -2.07 25.57
N ALA A 46 -31.08 -2.43 25.42
CA ALA A 46 -30.35 -2.25 24.17
C ALA A 46 -30.54 -3.46 23.24
N ASN A 47 -30.43 -3.23 21.92
CA ASN A 47 -30.48 -4.31 20.93
C ASN A 47 -29.16 -5.13 20.84
N VAL A 48 -28.11 -4.67 21.50
CA VAL A 48 -26.77 -5.28 21.56
C VAL A 48 -26.24 -5.19 22.98
N SER A 49 -25.37 -6.13 23.37
CA SER A 49 -24.68 -6.09 24.67
C SER A 49 -23.25 -5.57 24.58
N GLU A 50 -22.68 -5.53 23.37
CA GLU A 50 -21.32 -5.07 23.11
C GLU A 50 -21.25 -4.39 21.74
N VAL A 51 -20.26 -3.50 21.58
CA VAL A 51 -19.91 -2.84 20.31
C VAL A 51 -18.39 -2.91 20.11
N ASP A 52 -17.95 -3.10 18.88
CA ASP A 52 -16.53 -3.26 18.53
C ASP A 52 -16.09 -2.43 17.29
N GLU A 53 -17.03 -1.72 16.64
CA GLU A 53 -16.74 -0.84 15.50
C GLU A 53 -17.38 0.55 15.65
N VAL A 54 -16.66 1.59 15.20
CA VAL A 54 -17.20 2.96 15.13
C VAL A 54 -18.31 3.03 14.08
N GLY A 55 -19.39 3.73 14.41
CA GLY A 55 -20.54 3.87 13.52
C GLY A 55 -21.62 2.79 13.70
N GLU A 56 -21.38 1.78 14.55
CA GLU A 56 -22.44 0.89 15.01
C GLU A 56 -23.59 1.69 15.65
N VAL A 57 -24.82 1.23 15.45
CA VAL A 57 -26.02 1.91 15.95
C VAL A 57 -26.68 1.07 17.02
N ILE A 58 -26.64 1.57 18.26
CA ILE A 58 -27.37 1.03 19.40
C ILE A 58 -28.79 1.59 19.35
N THR A 59 -29.79 0.71 19.39
CA THR A 59 -31.20 1.06 19.52
C THR A 59 -31.66 0.70 20.92
N TYR A 60 -32.07 1.71 21.69
CA TYR A 60 -32.65 1.52 23.01
C TYR A 60 -34.17 1.47 22.91
N THR A 61 -34.77 0.47 23.55
CA THR A 61 -36.22 0.34 23.71
C THR A 61 -36.57 0.57 25.17
N TYR A 62 -37.54 1.46 25.41
CA TYR A 62 -38.04 1.76 26.75
C TYR A 62 -39.48 1.33 26.86
N THR A 63 -39.81 0.58 27.90
CA THR A 63 -41.15 0.07 28.15
C THR A 63 -41.63 0.56 29.52
N ALA A 64 -42.68 1.38 29.51
CA ALA A 64 -43.31 1.88 30.72
C ALA A 64 -44.67 1.20 30.90
N THR A 65 -44.87 0.45 31.98
CA THR A 65 -46.12 -0.29 32.26
C THR A 65 -46.73 0.18 33.57
N ASN A 66 -47.97 0.67 33.56
CA ASN A 66 -48.68 0.98 34.80
C ASN A 66 -49.07 -0.31 35.52
N SER A 67 -48.39 -0.58 36.62
CA SER A 67 -48.55 -1.76 37.48
C SER A 67 -49.47 -1.50 38.68
N GLY A 68 -49.84 -0.25 38.90
CA GLY A 68 -50.71 0.19 39.98
C GLY A 68 -52.19 0.05 39.68
N ASN A 69 -53.01 0.74 40.49
CA ASN A 69 -54.47 0.79 40.35
C ASN A 69 -55.03 2.17 39.97
N GLN A 70 -54.16 3.17 39.76
CA GLN A 70 -54.51 4.52 39.36
C GLN A 70 -54.10 4.81 37.93
N THR A 71 -54.88 5.64 37.23
CA THR A 71 -54.46 6.24 35.96
C THR A 71 -53.29 7.20 36.20
N LEU A 72 -52.19 7.07 35.45
CA LEU A 72 -51.02 7.94 35.60
C LEU A 72 -51.04 9.07 34.56
N THR A 73 -50.85 10.30 35.01
CA THR A 73 -50.84 11.50 34.16
C THR A 73 -49.48 12.18 34.17
N GLY A 74 -49.26 13.09 33.21
CA GLY A 74 -48.03 13.87 33.17
C GLY A 74 -46.78 13.03 32.88
N PHE A 75 -46.94 11.88 32.22
CA PHE A 75 -45.82 10.96 31.97
C PHE A 75 -44.72 11.66 31.15
N THR A 76 -43.50 11.64 31.67
CA THR A 76 -42.29 12.11 31.00
C THR A 76 -41.22 11.03 31.05
N LEU A 77 -40.35 11.01 30.05
CA LEU A 77 -39.22 10.09 29.92
C LEU A 77 -38.03 10.88 29.36
N SER A 78 -36.91 10.84 30.07
CA SER A 78 -35.62 11.34 29.64
C SER A 78 -34.55 10.27 29.79
N ASP A 79 -33.44 10.45 29.07
CA ASP A 79 -32.31 9.55 29.02
C ASP A 79 -31.04 10.40 29.15
N ASP A 80 -30.15 10.01 30.05
CA ASP A 80 -28.98 10.83 30.42
C ASP A 80 -27.89 10.86 29.35
N ASN A 81 -28.06 10.17 28.22
CA ASN A 81 -27.13 10.18 27.10
C ASN A 81 -25.67 9.95 27.53
N PHE A 82 -25.45 9.03 28.47
CA PHE A 82 -24.13 8.67 29.02
C PHE A 82 -23.43 9.79 29.81
N THR A 83 -24.12 10.88 30.12
CA THR A 83 -23.59 12.06 30.83
C THR A 83 -24.40 12.35 32.11
N PRO A 84 -24.22 11.53 33.18
CA PRO A 84 -24.92 11.75 34.44
C PRO A 84 -24.77 13.19 34.94
N ASP A 85 -25.89 13.78 35.38
CA ASP A 85 -26.01 15.16 35.86
C ASP A 85 -25.89 16.28 34.79
N ASP A 86 -25.63 15.97 33.51
CA ASP A 86 -25.64 16.96 32.42
C ASP A 86 -26.96 16.98 31.65
N LEU A 87 -27.93 17.74 32.16
CA LEU A 87 -29.24 17.85 31.53
C LEU A 87 -29.25 18.59 30.16
N THR A 88 -28.09 19.04 29.66
CA THR A 88 -28.03 19.83 28.41
C THR A 88 -27.99 18.98 27.15
N ASP A 89 -27.60 17.71 27.27
CA ASP A 89 -27.54 16.75 26.18
C ASP A 89 -28.42 15.51 26.38
N ASP A 90 -29.20 15.45 27.48
CA ASP A 90 -30.27 14.47 27.69
C ASP A 90 -31.11 14.26 26.42
N PHE A 91 -31.35 12.99 26.11
CA PHE A 91 -32.24 12.60 25.03
C PHE A 91 -33.67 12.40 25.52
N PHE A 92 -34.63 12.70 24.64
CA PHE A 92 -36.06 12.46 24.86
C PHE A 92 -36.55 11.35 23.92
N PRO A 93 -36.72 10.11 24.43
CA PRO A 93 -37.22 9.01 23.63
C PRO A 93 -38.49 9.28 22.86
N THR A 94 -38.53 8.76 21.64
CA THR A 94 -39.67 8.93 20.74
C THR A 94 -40.73 7.88 21.03
N LEU A 95 -41.95 8.32 21.36
CA LEU A 95 -43.08 7.44 21.59
C LEU A 95 -43.46 6.71 20.30
N THR A 96 -43.49 5.38 20.36
CA THR A 96 -43.85 4.52 19.22
C THR A 96 -45.17 3.79 19.42
N ASN A 97 -45.55 3.57 20.68
CA ASN A 97 -46.80 2.94 21.05
C ASN A 97 -47.28 3.53 22.38
N ASN A 98 -48.50 4.05 22.40
CA ASN A 98 -49.17 4.57 23.59
C ASN A 98 -50.50 3.86 23.87
N GLY A 99 -50.54 2.56 23.57
CA GLY A 99 -51.68 1.68 23.79
C GLY A 99 -52.98 2.16 23.15
N ASN A 100 -53.80 2.89 23.91
CA ASN A 100 -55.13 3.34 23.55
C ASN A 100 -55.15 4.65 22.72
N GLY A 101 -54.02 5.36 22.61
CA GLY A 101 -53.89 6.59 21.83
C GLY A 101 -54.08 7.90 22.58
N ASP A 102 -54.34 7.88 23.89
CA ASP A 102 -54.50 9.09 24.71
C ASP A 102 -53.16 9.55 25.35
N THR A 103 -53.26 10.44 26.35
CA THR A 103 -52.12 11.09 27.02
C THR A 103 -51.86 10.58 28.43
N ASN A 104 -52.57 9.55 28.87
CA ASN A 104 -52.49 8.98 30.21
C ASN A 104 -52.05 7.53 30.10
N LEU A 105 -51.24 7.08 31.05
CA LEU A 105 -50.87 5.67 31.14
C LEU A 105 -51.92 4.95 32.00
N ASP A 106 -52.92 4.36 31.34
CA ASP A 106 -54.04 3.66 31.98
C ASP A 106 -53.57 2.42 32.75
N VAL A 107 -54.39 1.96 33.70
CA VAL A 107 -54.08 0.75 34.50
C VAL A 107 -53.84 -0.47 33.60
N GLY A 108 -52.66 -1.08 33.73
CA GLY A 108 -52.23 -2.22 32.92
C GLY A 108 -51.82 -1.88 31.49
N GLU A 109 -51.84 -0.60 31.12
CA GLU A 109 -51.35 -0.14 29.82
C GLU A 109 -49.81 -0.15 29.79
N THR A 110 -49.26 -0.29 28.59
CA THR A 110 -47.82 -0.25 28.35
C THR A 110 -47.53 0.70 27.20
N TRP A 111 -46.63 1.65 27.45
CA TRP A 111 -46.10 2.56 26.45
C TRP A 111 -44.68 2.15 26.05
N THR A 112 -44.36 2.31 24.76
CA THR A 112 -43.05 1.96 24.21
C THR A 112 -42.42 3.16 23.52
N TYR A 113 -41.16 3.42 23.85
CA TYR A 113 -40.34 4.48 23.28
C TYR A 113 -39.06 3.92 22.65
N ILE A 114 -38.48 4.67 21.73
CA ILE A 114 -37.19 4.33 21.10
C ILE A 114 -36.19 5.50 21.12
N ALA A 115 -34.91 5.16 21.29
CA ALA A 115 -33.74 6.02 21.06
C ALA A 115 -32.75 5.31 20.16
N THR A 116 -31.88 6.07 19.50
CA THR A 116 -30.71 5.50 18.81
C THR A 116 -29.46 6.28 19.15
N TYR A 117 -28.36 5.57 19.38
CA TYR A 117 -27.02 6.14 19.56
C TYR A 117 -26.08 5.54 18.52
N THR A 118 -25.29 6.38 17.85
CA THR A 118 -24.24 5.93 16.93
C THR A 118 -22.92 5.99 17.67
N VAL A 119 -22.27 4.84 17.83
CA VAL A 119 -20.97 4.73 18.50
C VAL A 119 -19.92 5.57 17.78
N THR A 120 -19.16 6.33 18.55
CA THR A 120 -18.14 7.28 18.10
C THR A 120 -16.75 6.79 18.44
N GLN A 121 -15.73 7.38 17.80
CA GLN A 121 -14.34 7.10 18.16
C GLN A 121 -14.01 7.52 19.61
N ALA A 122 -14.70 8.54 20.14
CA ALA A 122 -14.49 8.99 21.51
C ALA A 122 -14.92 7.92 22.54
N ASP A 123 -15.89 7.08 22.21
CA ASP A 123 -16.35 5.99 23.08
C ASP A 123 -15.25 4.93 23.23
N PHE A 124 -14.67 4.49 22.10
CA PHE A 124 -13.51 3.58 22.11
C PHE A 124 -12.28 4.21 22.78
N ASP A 125 -12.02 5.49 22.54
CA ASP A 125 -10.86 6.19 23.12
C ASP A 125 -11.00 6.39 24.64
N SER A 126 -12.23 6.44 25.16
CA SER A 126 -12.51 6.53 26.61
C SER A 126 -12.15 5.24 27.36
N GLY A 127 -12.33 4.09 26.71
CA GLY A 127 -12.17 2.77 27.31
C GLY A 127 -13.16 2.46 28.44
N LEU A 128 -14.29 3.16 28.47
CA LEU A 128 -15.38 2.94 29.40
C LEU A 128 -16.55 2.29 28.67
N ASP A 129 -17.28 1.43 29.38
CA ASP A 129 -18.55 0.90 28.89
C ASP A 129 -19.59 2.02 28.79
N LEU A 130 -20.52 1.87 27.86
CA LEU A 130 -21.60 2.82 27.63
C LEU A 130 -22.72 2.55 28.66
N VAL A 131 -22.59 3.17 29.84
CA VAL A 131 -23.60 3.13 30.91
C VAL A 131 -24.64 4.21 30.66
N ASN A 132 -25.88 3.82 30.38
CA ASN A 132 -26.93 4.74 29.99
C ASN A 132 -28.16 4.62 30.91
N VAL A 133 -28.62 5.72 31.51
CA VAL A 133 -29.70 5.71 32.51
C VAL A 133 -30.93 6.45 32.00
N ALA A 134 -32.08 5.77 31.99
CA ALA A 134 -33.37 6.41 31.74
C ALA A 134 -34.05 6.84 33.04
N THR A 135 -34.77 7.95 33.00
CA THR A 135 -35.64 8.41 34.10
C THR A 135 -37.04 8.68 33.56
N ALA A 136 -38.05 8.06 34.17
CA ALA A 136 -39.46 8.32 33.89
C ALA A 136 -40.15 8.90 35.12
N ASP A 137 -41.09 9.83 34.91
CA ASP A 137 -41.81 10.53 35.97
C ASP A 137 -43.30 10.68 35.62
N THR A 138 -44.16 10.75 36.64
CA THR A 138 -45.62 10.93 36.54
C THR A 138 -46.13 11.78 37.71
N ASP A 139 -47.30 12.39 37.59
CA ASP A 139 -47.85 13.22 38.67
C ASP A 139 -48.20 12.43 39.97
N GLN A 140 -48.34 11.10 39.88
CA GLN A 140 -48.83 10.23 40.97
C GLN A 140 -47.74 9.35 41.61
N THR A 141 -46.53 9.30 41.06
CA THR A 141 -45.44 8.44 41.57
C THR A 141 -44.14 9.22 41.71
N GLU A 142 -43.17 8.68 42.45
CA GLU A 142 -41.81 9.20 42.40
C GLU A 142 -41.13 8.75 41.10
N PRO A 143 -40.14 9.52 40.59
CA PRO A 143 -39.40 9.13 39.40
C PRO A 143 -38.79 7.74 39.51
N LYS A 144 -38.83 6.98 38.42
CA LYS A 144 -38.19 5.66 38.31
C LYS A 144 -37.07 5.70 37.29
N THR A 145 -36.04 4.91 37.57
CA THR A 145 -34.86 4.79 36.73
C THR A 145 -34.61 3.34 36.34
N ASP A 146 -33.98 3.16 35.19
CA ASP A 146 -33.45 1.89 34.74
C ASP A 146 -32.20 2.16 33.89
N ASP A 147 -31.14 1.38 34.11
CA ASP A 147 -29.87 1.48 33.42
C ASP A 147 -29.65 0.33 32.44
N GLU A 148 -28.93 0.61 31.36
CA GLU A 148 -28.46 -0.39 30.40
C GLU A 148 -26.97 -0.15 30.15
N ILE A 149 -26.22 -1.24 30.03
CA ILE A 149 -24.77 -1.20 29.84
C ILE A 149 -24.44 -1.92 28.54
N VAL A 150 -23.76 -1.22 27.63
CA VAL A 150 -23.20 -1.81 26.42
C VAL A 150 -21.68 -1.77 26.52
N ASP A 151 -21.06 -2.96 26.47
CA ASP A 151 -19.62 -3.12 26.58
C ASP A 151 -18.92 -2.53 25.34
N VAL A 152 -17.83 -1.78 25.54
CA VAL A 152 -17.02 -1.23 24.43
C VAL A 152 -15.76 -2.06 24.27
N VAL A 153 -15.71 -2.90 23.23
CA VAL A 153 -14.62 -3.86 23.01
C VAL A 153 -13.45 -3.18 22.30
N GLN A 154 -12.36 -2.97 23.04
CA GLN A 154 -11.12 -2.38 22.49
C GLN A 154 -10.21 -3.46 21.87
N ASN A 155 -9.87 -3.28 20.60
CA ASN A 155 -8.96 -4.12 19.81
C ASN A 155 -7.88 -3.24 19.14
N PRO A 156 -6.92 -2.70 19.90
CA PRO A 156 -5.83 -1.92 19.30
C PRO A 156 -4.90 -2.84 18.51
N SER A 157 -4.53 -2.43 17.29
CA SER A 157 -3.60 -3.15 16.44
C SER A 157 -2.88 -2.20 15.50
N ILE A 158 -1.66 -2.57 15.12
CA ILE A 158 -0.88 -1.86 14.11
C ILE A 158 -0.21 -2.91 13.22
N THR A 159 -0.07 -2.59 11.94
CA THR A 159 0.67 -3.41 10.98
C THR A 159 1.75 -2.59 10.31
N LEU A 160 2.79 -3.30 9.87
CA LEU A 160 3.89 -2.76 9.10
C LEU A 160 4.11 -3.67 7.90
N GLU A 161 4.06 -3.10 6.71
CA GLU A 161 4.56 -3.72 5.49
C GLU A 161 5.81 -2.95 5.06
N LYS A 162 6.90 -3.66 4.87
CA LYS A 162 8.18 -3.11 4.49
C LYS A 162 8.70 -3.81 3.24
N VAL A 163 9.05 -3.02 2.24
CA VAL A 163 9.55 -3.55 0.97
C VAL A 163 10.83 -2.84 0.56
N THR A 164 11.73 -3.57 -0.09
CA THR A 164 12.90 -3.00 -0.77
C THR A 164 12.50 -2.59 -2.18
N THR A 165 12.96 -1.41 -2.62
CA THR A 165 12.70 -0.86 -3.95
C THR A 165 14.01 -0.47 -4.62
N ASP A 166 14.16 -0.93 -5.86
CA ASP A 166 15.24 -0.56 -6.79
C ASP A 166 14.60 -0.02 -8.09
N GLY A 167 14.48 1.31 -8.17
CA GLY A 167 13.75 1.98 -9.25
C GLY A 167 12.29 1.57 -9.32
N VAL A 168 11.93 0.75 -10.31
CA VAL A 168 10.55 0.24 -10.53
C VAL A 168 10.34 -1.17 -9.98
N VAL A 169 11.41 -1.85 -9.54
CA VAL A 169 11.34 -3.19 -8.98
C VAL A 169 11.15 -3.08 -7.47
N THR A 170 10.09 -3.68 -6.94
CA THR A 170 9.78 -3.68 -5.51
C THR A 170 9.52 -5.09 -5.03
N GLY A 171 10.07 -5.44 -3.87
CA GLY A 171 9.82 -6.71 -3.19
C GLY A 171 11.01 -7.19 -2.35
N ASP A 172 10.89 -8.40 -1.83
CA ASP A 172 11.95 -9.05 -1.05
C ASP A 172 12.80 -10.00 -1.88
N ASN A 173 14.03 -10.20 -1.41
CA ASN A 173 15.04 -11.05 -2.04
C ASN A 173 15.34 -10.66 -3.50
N ILE A 174 15.13 -9.39 -3.84
CA ILE A 174 15.48 -8.86 -5.16
C ILE A 174 17.01 -8.78 -5.30
N GLY A 175 17.48 -8.91 -6.55
CA GLY A 175 18.88 -8.65 -6.89
C GLY A 175 19.05 -7.16 -7.18
N VAL A 176 20.02 -6.51 -6.55
CA VAL A 176 20.31 -5.08 -6.75
C VAL A 176 21.80 -4.90 -7.04
N SER A 177 22.16 -3.89 -7.83
CA SER A 177 23.58 -3.61 -8.09
C SER A 177 24.23 -2.99 -6.85
N ALA A 178 25.30 -3.60 -6.35
CA ALA A 178 26.03 -3.02 -5.22
C ALA A 178 26.61 -1.64 -5.60
N GLY A 179 26.44 -0.65 -4.74
CA GLY A 179 26.86 0.74 -4.96
C GLY A 179 25.80 1.66 -5.57
N GLU A 180 24.65 1.13 -6.03
CA GLU A 180 23.53 1.94 -6.51
C GLU A 180 22.61 2.40 -5.37
N SER A 181 21.81 3.43 -5.68
CA SER A 181 20.79 3.93 -4.75
C SER A 181 19.68 2.90 -4.62
N ILE A 182 19.29 2.61 -3.38
CA ILE A 182 18.18 1.72 -3.05
C ILE A 182 17.26 2.42 -2.06
N SER A 183 15.97 2.10 -2.07
CA SER A 183 15.04 2.61 -1.06
C SER A 183 14.29 1.50 -0.35
N TRP A 184 13.79 1.83 0.84
CA TRP A 184 12.85 1.01 1.59
C TRP A 184 11.59 1.83 1.83
N ILE A 185 10.45 1.24 1.49
CA ILE A 185 9.13 1.82 1.75
C ILE A 185 8.52 1.07 2.92
N TYR A 186 8.01 1.84 3.89
CA TYR A 186 7.37 1.34 5.09
C TYR A 186 5.93 1.84 5.11
N THR A 187 4.98 0.94 4.96
CA THR A 187 3.55 1.19 5.03
C THR A 187 3.08 0.79 6.43
N VAL A 188 2.78 1.78 7.27
CA VAL A 188 2.27 1.60 8.62
C VAL A 188 0.75 1.79 8.58
N THR A 189 -0.02 0.80 9.02
CA THR A 189 -1.49 0.86 9.00
C THR A 189 -2.04 0.55 10.39
N ASN A 190 -3.01 1.34 10.85
CA ASN A 190 -3.80 0.99 12.02
C ASN A 190 -4.96 0.09 11.59
N ASP A 191 -4.85 -1.19 11.90
CA ASP A 191 -5.86 -2.22 11.63
C ASP A 191 -6.68 -2.58 12.89
N GLY A 192 -6.56 -1.78 13.95
CA GLY A 192 -7.40 -1.85 15.14
C GLY A 192 -8.54 -0.83 15.14
N ASN A 193 -9.23 -0.72 16.28
CA ASN A 193 -10.39 0.18 16.46
C ASN A 193 -10.13 1.37 17.41
N LEU A 194 -8.88 1.61 17.80
CA LEU A 194 -8.47 2.77 18.60
C LEU A 194 -7.58 3.71 17.81
N ASN A 195 -7.68 5.00 18.10
CA ASN A 195 -6.71 5.98 17.65
C ASN A 195 -5.31 5.66 18.21
N LEU A 196 -4.29 5.69 17.35
CA LEU A 196 -2.89 5.51 17.73
C LEU A 196 -2.14 6.85 17.67
N SER A 197 -1.23 7.06 18.61
CA SER A 197 -0.38 8.25 18.70
C SER A 197 1.08 7.87 18.93
N ASN A 198 1.99 8.84 18.91
CA ASN A 198 3.43 8.63 19.14
C ASN A 198 4.03 7.51 18.25
N ILE A 199 3.59 7.45 16.98
CA ILE A 199 4.09 6.47 16.02
C ILE A 199 5.60 6.61 15.89
N ASN A 200 6.32 5.54 16.23
CA ASN A 200 7.77 5.50 16.21
C ASN A 200 8.22 4.31 15.37
N LEU A 201 8.79 4.59 14.20
CA LEU A 201 9.32 3.62 13.27
C LEU A 201 10.85 3.56 13.40
N ILE A 202 11.37 2.38 13.71
CA ILE A 202 12.81 2.08 13.78
C ILE A 202 13.11 0.99 12.77
N ASP A 203 14.24 1.11 12.09
CA ASP A 203 14.78 0.05 11.24
C ASP A 203 16.17 -0.33 11.74
N ASP A 204 16.41 -1.60 12.08
CA ASP A 204 17.74 -2.07 12.55
C ASP A 204 18.56 -2.59 11.37
N PRO A 205 19.78 -2.07 11.09
CA PRO A 205 20.62 -1.15 11.91
C PRO A 205 20.53 0.37 11.67
N GLN A 206 19.59 0.85 10.88
CA GLN A 206 19.49 2.24 10.41
C GLN A 206 19.09 3.26 11.51
N GLY A 207 18.35 2.83 12.52
CA GLY A 207 17.80 3.66 13.59
C GLY A 207 16.39 4.18 13.28
N VAL A 208 16.05 5.35 13.84
CA VAL A 208 14.71 5.95 13.69
C VAL A 208 14.51 6.47 12.26
N ILE A 209 13.39 6.10 11.65
CA ILE A 209 12.99 6.57 10.32
C ILE A 209 12.06 7.77 10.46
N THR A 210 12.50 8.92 9.94
CA THR A 210 11.79 10.20 10.11
C THR A 210 11.20 10.77 8.83
N ASN A 211 11.54 10.21 7.66
CA ASN A 211 11.09 10.71 6.37
C ASN A 211 9.69 10.13 6.03
N LEU A 212 8.67 10.80 6.57
CA LEU A 212 7.26 10.53 6.33
C LEU A 212 6.83 11.19 5.00
N ILE A 213 6.45 10.37 4.02
CA ILE A 213 6.06 10.83 2.67
C ILE A 213 4.55 10.88 2.47
N TYR A 214 3.78 10.18 3.30
CA TYR A 214 2.32 10.24 3.35
C TYR A 214 1.83 10.03 4.78
N ASN A 215 0.93 10.90 5.25
CA ASN A 215 0.46 10.93 6.64
C ASN A 215 -1.08 11.00 6.75
N GLY A 216 -1.80 10.37 5.81
CA GLY A 216 -3.25 10.38 5.79
C GLY A 216 -3.85 11.78 5.71
N ASP A 217 -4.50 12.22 6.80
CA ASP A 217 -5.11 13.55 6.92
C ASP A 217 -4.23 14.60 7.61
N GLY A 218 -3.12 14.17 8.21
CA GLY A 218 -2.10 15.02 8.81
C GLY A 218 -2.42 15.60 10.18
N ASP A 219 -3.33 14.99 10.95
CA ASP A 219 -3.65 15.40 12.32
C ASP A 219 -2.70 14.83 13.41
N ALA A 220 -1.72 14.01 13.00
CA ALA A 220 -0.73 13.31 13.84
C ALA A 220 -1.31 12.21 14.75
N ILE A 221 -2.52 11.76 14.45
CA ILE A 221 -3.15 10.55 14.96
C ILE A 221 -3.19 9.56 13.79
N LEU A 222 -2.91 8.28 14.05
CA LEU A 222 -3.15 7.23 13.08
C LEU A 222 -4.49 6.58 13.44
N ALA A 223 -5.57 7.07 12.83
CA ALA A 223 -6.93 6.62 13.07
C ALA A 223 -7.17 5.20 12.53
N PRO A 224 -8.22 4.47 12.98
CA PRO A 224 -8.58 3.19 12.41
C PRO A 224 -8.69 3.22 10.88
N ASN A 225 -8.08 2.24 10.21
CA ASN A 225 -7.93 2.12 8.75
C ASN A 225 -7.06 3.19 8.07
N GLU A 226 -6.44 4.09 8.82
CA GLU A 226 -5.49 5.05 8.28
C GLU A 226 -4.13 4.39 8.01
N THR A 227 -3.40 4.93 7.04
CA THR A 227 -2.08 4.45 6.64
C THR A 227 -1.08 5.60 6.52
N TRP A 228 0.10 5.44 7.10
CA TRP A 228 1.25 6.34 6.95
C TRP A 228 2.37 5.64 6.19
N ILE A 229 3.01 6.36 5.27
CA ILE A 229 4.09 5.81 4.45
C ILE A 229 5.39 6.57 4.72
N TYR A 230 6.43 5.83 5.10
CA TYR A 230 7.78 6.35 5.28
C TYR A 230 8.71 5.81 4.20
N GLU A 231 9.76 6.56 3.89
CA GLU A 231 10.81 6.14 2.96
C GLU A 231 12.20 6.33 3.57
N LEU A 232 13.06 5.33 3.40
CA LEU A 232 14.48 5.46 3.64
C LEU A 232 15.24 5.22 2.34
N ILE A 233 16.23 6.07 2.03
CA ILE A 233 17.14 5.88 0.89
C ILE A 233 18.53 5.52 1.42
N GLY A 234 19.16 4.55 0.77
CA GLY A 234 20.53 4.11 1.07
C GLY A 234 21.31 3.74 -0.18
N THR A 235 22.44 3.06 0.04
CA THR A 235 23.29 2.53 -1.03
C THR A 235 23.43 1.03 -0.82
N ALA A 236 23.16 0.24 -1.86
CA ALA A 236 23.25 -1.21 -1.79
C ALA A 236 24.68 -1.68 -1.53
N ILE A 237 24.85 -2.73 -0.72
CA ILE A 237 26.15 -3.36 -0.45
C ILE A 237 26.22 -4.74 -1.10
N THR A 238 27.42 -5.22 -1.41
CA THR A 238 27.62 -6.57 -1.94
C THR A 238 27.18 -7.65 -0.94
N GLY A 239 26.53 -8.69 -1.45
CA GLY A 239 26.11 -9.87 -0.70
C GLY A 239 24.67 -9.77 -0.21
N SER A 240 24.25 -10.74 0.60
CA SER A 240 22.91 -10.72 1.20
C SER A 240 22.81 -9.60 2.23
N TYR A 241 21.75 -8.81 2.12
CA TYR A 241 21.37 -7.78 3.08
C TYR A 241 19.95 -8.05 3.56
N GLN A 242 19.74 -7.89 4.86
CA GLN A 242 18.44 -7.92 5.50
C GLN A 242 18.43 -6.91 6.63
N ASN A 243 17.31 -6.22 6.81
CA ASN A 243 17.05 -5.35 7.94
C ASN A 243 15.60 -5.52 8.42
N LEU A 244 15.36 -5.19 9.69
CA LEU A 244 14.06 -5.36 10.33
C LEU A 244 13.47 -3.99 10.66
N GLY A 245 12.34 -3.67 10.02
CA GLY A 245 11.53 -2.53 10.43
C GLY A 245 10.69 -2.94 11.65
N THR A 246 10.57 -2.04 12.63
CA THR A 246 9.72 -2.19 13.81
C THR A 246 9.01 -0.87 14.06
N VAL A 247 7.69 -0.92 14.15
CA VAL A 247 6.85 0.24 14.44
C VAL A 247 6.14 0.03 15.78
N THR A 248 6.09 1.09 16.58
CA THR A 248 5.28 1.15 17.80
C THR A 248 4.29 2.30 17.74
N GLY A 249 3.10 2.13 18.32
CA GLY A 249 2.11 3.19 18.47
C GLY A 249 1.38 3.09 19.82
N ASP A 250 1.16 4.22 20.46
CA ASP A 250 0.47 4.30 21.75
C ASP A 250 -1.04 4.40 21.54
N HIS A 251 -1.82 3.55 22.20
CA HIS A 251 -3.28 3.61 22.21
C HIS A 251 -3.82 4.10 23.57
N SER A 252 -5.05 4.62 23.57
CA SER A 252 -5.77 5.07 24.78
C SER A 252 -4.96 6.08 25.62
N ASN A 253 -4.74 7.31 25.12
CA ASN A 253 -4.08 8.40 25.86
C ASN A 253 -2.79 8.01 26.64
N GLY A 254 -2.04 6.98 26.19
CA GLY A 254 -0.81 6.49 26.82
C GLY A 254 -0.95 5.34 27.82
N GLN A 255 -2.06 4.58 27.82
CA GLN A 255 -2.24 3.42 28.70
C GLN A 255 -1.73 2.08 28.13
N GLY A 256 -1.44 2.02 26.82
CA GLY A 256 -0.85 0.85 26.19
C GLY A 256 -0.14 1.16 24.88
N GLN A 257 0.57 0.17 24.34
CA GLN A 257 1.34 0.28 23.10
C GLN A 257 1.13 -0.98 22.26
N VAL A 258 0.94 -0.78 20.96
CA VAL A 258 0.98 -1.83 19.94
C VAL A 258 2.30 -1.78 19.19
N GLU A 259 2.73 -2.93 18.69
CA GLU A 259 3.98 -3.09 17.97
C GLU A 259 3.80 -4.05 16.78
N ALA A 260 4.43 -3.74 15.66
CA ALA A 260 4.57 -4.64 14.53
C ALA A 260 5.98 -4.56 13.95
N SER A 261 6.42 -5.64 13.32
CA SER A 261 7.74 -5.71 12.70
C SER A 261 7.67 -6.46 11.38
N ASP A 262 8.43 -5.99 10.39
CA ASP A 262 8.50 -6.64 9.08
C ASP A 262 9.94 -6.57 8.53
N PRO A 263 10.58 -7.72 8.23
CA PRO A 263 11.89 -7.73 7.62
C PRO A 263 11.79 -7.46 6.10
N SER A 264 12.82 -6.84 5.54
CA SER A 264 12.99 -6.83 4.09
C SER A 264 14.43 -7.20 3.74
N SER A 265 14.65 -7.68 2.52
CA SER A 265 15.94 -8.21 2.09
C SER A 265 16.23 -8.01 0.61
N TYR A 266 17.51 -7.96 0.28
CA TYR A 266 18.01 -8.00 -1.09
C TYR A 266 19.33 -8.77 -1.15
N THR A 267 19.76 -9.13 -2.36
CA THR A 267 21.13 -9.59 -2.62
C THR A 267 21.84 -8.60 -3.51
N GLY A 268 22.84 -7.91 -2.95
CA GLY A 268 23.67 -7.00 -3.69
C GLY A 268 24.63 -7.80 -4.55
N ILE A 269 24.49 -7.65 -5.85
CA ILE A 269 25.35 -8.31 -6.82
C ILE A 269 26.55 -7.38 -6.99
N GLU A 270 27.73 -7.90 -6.66
CA GLU A 270 28.98 -7.29 -7.13
C GLU A 270 28.93 -7.37 -8.65
N GLY A 271 28.74 -6.24 -9.32
CA GLY A 271 28.79 -6.23 -10.78
C GLY A 271 30.09 -6.91 -11.22
N PRO A 272 30.05 -8.01 -11.99
CA PRO A 272 31.26 -8.53 -12.62
C PRO A 272 31.68 -7.45 -13.61
N GLY A 273 32.69 -6.67 -13.24
CA GLY A 273 33.05 -5.48 -14.00
C GLY A 273 33.24 -5.77 -15.47
N VAL A 274 32.78 -4.83 -16.31
CA VAL A 274 33.62 -4.35 -17.40
C VAL A 274 33.49 -2.84 -17.41
N ARG A 275 34.38 -2.17 -16.68
CA ARG A 275 34.92 -0.93 -17.24
C ARG A 275 36.05 -1.41 -18.14
N THR A 276 36.20 -0.81 -19.31
CA THR A 276 37.39 -1.00 -20.14
C THR A 276 38.38 0.17 -20.02
N PRO A 277 38.74 0.73 -18.83
CA PRO A 277 39.50 1.97 -18.79
C PRO A 277 40.85 1.79 -19.47
N GLY A 278 41.06 2.55 -20.55
CA GLY A 278 42.29 2.53 -21.32
C GLY A 278 42.29 1.57 -22.52
N PHE A 279 41.29 0.70 -22.70
CA PHE A 279 41.15 -0.16 -23.89
C PHE A 279 41.35 0.63 -25.20
N TRP A 280 40.93 1.89 -25.23
CA TRP A 280 40.93 2.74 -26.40
C TRP A 280 42.10 3.74 -26.46
N VAL A 281 42.72 4.07 -25.33
CA VAL A 281 43.71 5.16 -25.25
C VAL A 281 45.17 4.67 -25.31
N ASN A 282 45.50 3.47 -24.80
CA ASN A 282 46.91 3.08 -24.61
C ASN A 282 47.28 1.60 -24.85
N TRP A 283 46.37 0.73 -25.30
CA TRP A 283 46.61 -0.71 -25.25
C TRP A 283 47.03 -1.28 -26.62
N THR A 284 48.19 -1.95 -26.64
CA THR A 284 48.74 -2.58 -27.85
C THR A 284 48.13 -3.96 -28.13
N GLU A 285 47.59 -4.65 -27.13
CA GLU A 285 46.96 -5.99 -27.26
C GLU A 285 45.74 -6.07 -26.31
N VAL A 286 44.58 -6.46 -26.86
CA VAL A 286 43.32 -6.75 -26.13
C VAL A 286 43.23 -8.27 -25.96
N TRP A 287 42.66 -8.75 -24.86
CA TRP A 287 42.36 -10.17 -24.69
C TRP A 287 41.32 -10.62 -25.72
N ASP A 288 41.75 -11.42 -26.69
CA ASP A 288 40.95 -11.99 -27.78
C ASP A 288 40.60 -13.47 -27.52
N GLY A 289 40.72 -13.91 -26.25
CA GLY A 289 40.60 -15.32 -25.89
C GLY A 289 41.79 -16.19 -26.31
N ASN A 290 42.87 -15.62 -26.87
CA ASN A 290 44.09 -16.34 -27.19
C ASN A 290 45.15 -16.17 -26.08
N PRO A 291 45.42 -17.20 -25.26
CA PRO A 291 46.40 -17.16 -24.18
C PRO A 291 47.84 -16.91 -24.63
N GLU A 292 48.15 -17.08 -25.91
CA GLU A 292 49.50 -16.83 -26.46
C GLU A 292 49.80 -15.33 -26.65
N ASN A 293 48.79 -14.46 -26.62
CA ASN A 293 48.96 -13.02 -26.79
C ASN A 293 49.36 -12.30 -25.49
N ASP A 294 48.79 -12.65 -24.32
CA ASP A 294 49.36 -12.37 -22.99
C ASP A 294 48.67 -13.29 -21.95
N SER A 295 49.41 -14.20 -21.33
CA SER A 295 48.85 -15.19 -20.41
C SER A 295 48.38 -14.63 -19.06
N ARG A 296 48.62 -13.34 -18.79
CA ARG A 296 48.34 -12.69 -17.48
C ARG A 296 47.00 -11.96 -17.43
N PHE A 297 46.16 -12.05 -18.47
CA PHE A 297 44.86 -11.35 -18.51
C PHE A 297 43.84 -11.90 -17.52
N ALA A 298 43.74 -13.23 -17.37
CA ALA A 298 42.82 -13.88 -16.44
C ALA A 298 43.13 -13.64 -14.94
N GLU A 299 44.29 -13.06 -14.63
CA GLU A 299 44.76 -12.82 -13.25
C GLU A 299 44.58 -11.36 -12.79
N ARG A 300 44.05 -10.47 -13.64
CA ARG A 300 43.92 -9.03 -13.31
C ARG A 300 42.58 -8.74 -12.63
N SER A 301 42.66 -8.08 -11.46
CA SER A 301 41.49 -7.62 -10.70
C SER A 301 40.59 -6.71 -11.55
N GLY A 302 39.28 -6.98 -11.57
CA GLY A 302 38.28 -6.22 -12.34
C GLY A 302 38.20 -6.60 -13.83
N PHE A 303 38.92 -7.63 -14.26
CA PHE A 303 38.73 -8.27 -15.55
C PHE A 303 37.77 -9.46 -15.39
N PRO A 304 36.74 -9.64 -16.23
CA PRO A 304 35.84 -10.77 -16.11
C PRO A 304 36.61 -12.10 -16.15
N SER A 305 36.27 -13.00 -15.23
CA SER A 305 36.48 -14.44 -15.44
C SER A 305 35.38 -15.05 -16.31
N GLY A 306 34.37 -14.25 -16.70
CA GLY A 306 33.22 -14.63 -17.52
C GLY A 306 33.46 -14.38 -19.00
N ASP A 307 33.18 -15.41 -19.78
CA ASP A 307 33.33 -15.52 -21.24
C ASP A 307 32.28 -14.67 -21.96
N LEU A 308 32.45 -14.42 -23.27
CA LEU A 308 31.44 -13.92 -24.22
C LEU A 308 30.13 -14.75 -24.23
N LEU A 309 30.03 -15.76 -23.37
CA LEU A 309 29.18 -16.92 -23.47
C LEU A 309 28.42 -17.26 -22.18
N LEU A 310 28.45 -16.42 -21.13
CA LEU A 310 27.72 -16.73 -19.91
C LEU A 310 26.76 -15.61 -19.45
N ALA A 311 25.47 -15.92 -19.64
CA ALA A 311 24.35 -15.64 -18.74
C ALA A 311 23.48 -14.37 -18.85
N PRO A 312 23.55 -13.46 -19.85
CA PRO A 312 22.53 -12.42 -19.93
C PRO A 312 21.18 -12.96 -20.43
N TYR A 313 21.17 -13.97 -21.31
CA TYR A 313 19.95 -14.52 -21.93
C TYR A 313 19.37 -15.73 -21.19
N SER A 314 19.45 -15.76 -19.86
CA SER A 314 18.77 -16.82 -19.08
C SER A 314 17.24 -16.79 -19.23
N ALA A 315 16.71 -15.63 -19.67
CA ALA A 315 15.30 -15.44 -20.00
C ALA A 315 14.94 -15.90 -21.42
N SER A 316 15.91 -16.33 -22.24
CA SER A 316 15.65 -16.89 -23.56
C SER A 316 14.94 -18.25 -23.50
N GLU A 317 14.03 -18.46 -24.45
CA GLU A 317 13.33 -19.74 -24.63
C GLU A 317 14.30 -20.92 -24.80
N GLN A 318 15.46 -20.69 -25.43
CA GLN A 318 16.52 -21.67 -25.61
C GLN A 318 17.83 -21.23 -24.95
N ALA A 319 17.75 -20.69 -23.74
CA ALA A 319 18.91 -20.25 -22.98
C ALA A 319 20.07 -21.29 -23.02
N PRO A 320 21.31 -20.87 -23.29
CA PRO A 320 21.80 -19.48 -23.40
C PRO A 320 21.81 -18.92 -24.83
N GLN A 321 21.05 -19.50 -25.76
CA GLN A 321 21.04 -19.11 -27.17
C GLN A 321 20.11 -17.93 -27.41
N VAL A 322 20.39 -17.15 -28.47
CA VAL A 322 19.52 -16.09 -28.97
C VAL A 322 18.99 -16.48 -30.34
N LEU A 323 17.81 -15.97 -30.69
CA LEU A 323 17.23 -16.13 -32.00
C LEU A 323 17.93 -15.17 -32.96
N ASP A 324 18.66 -15.71 -33.92
CA ASP A 324 19.21 -14.92 -35.01
C ASP A 324 18.06 -14.39 -35.87
N PRO A 325 17.86 -13.06 -35.97
CA PRO A 325 16.75 -12.45 -36.69
C PRO A 325 16.83 -12.68 -38.22
N VAL A 326 18.00 -13.01 -38.75
CA VAL A 326 18.21 -13.26 -40.19
C VAL A 326 17.86 -14.70 -40.53
N SER A 327 18.48 -15.65 -39.84
CA SER A 327 18.28 -17.07 -40.14
C SER A 327 17.02 -17.67 -39.51
N GLY A 328 16.45 -17.01 -38.50
CA GLY A 328 15.31 -17.50 -37.73
C GLY A 328 15.63 -18.74 -36.90
N THR A 329 16.91 -18.95 -36.55
CA THR A 329 17.37 -20.11 -35.79
C THR A 329 18.06 -19.69 -34.50
N TYR A 330 17.83 -20.45 -33.42
CA TYR A 330 18.52 -20.24 -32.16
C TYR A 330 19.99 -20.67 -32.28
N GLN A 331 20.90 -19.74 -32.04
CA GLN A 331 22.33 -19.96 -32.16
C GLN A 331 23.08 -19.28 -31.01
N THR A 332 24.33 -19.71 -30.83
CA THR A 332 25.23 -19.08 -29.86
C THR A 332 25.85 -17.83 -30.48
N GLY A 333 25.48 -16.66 -29.96
CA GLY A 333 25.96 -15.36 -30.41
C GLY A 333 25.49 -14.24 -29.50
N LEU A 334 25.65 -13.01 -29.96
CA LEU A 334 25.33 -11.78 -29.24
C LEU A 334 24.20 -11.04 -29.98
N LEU A 335 23.08 -10.81 -29.31
CA LEU A 335 21.99 -9.99 -29.83
C LEU A 335 22.07 -8.61 -29.16
N VAL A 336 22.74 -7.66 -29.82
CA VAL A 336 22.90 -6.29 -29.30
C VAL A 336 21.61 -5.53 -29.54
N GLY A 337 21.11 -4.81 -28.52
CA GLY A 337 19.85 -4.05 -28.58
C GLY A 337 18.64 -4.76 -27.96
N ASP A 338 18.77 -6.03 -27.56
CA ASP A 338 17.77 -6.78 -26.77
C ASP A 338 17.86 -6.39 -25.29
N TYR A 339 17.26 -5.26 -24.94
CA TYR A 339 17.42 -4.63 -23.62
C TYR A 339 16.77 -5.46 -22.50
N ASN A 340 15.72 -6.20 -22.83
CA ASN A 340 15.04 -7.05 -21.88
C ASN A 340 15.74 -8.42 -21.69
N ARG A 341 16.67 -8.77 -22.59
CA ARG A 341 17.55 -9.94 -22.57
C ARG A 341 16.80 -11.27 -22.68
N ASN A 342 15.66 -11.28 -23.36
CA ASN A 342 14.90 -12.49 -23.63
C ASN A 342 15.42 -13.26 -24.86
N GLY A 343 16.48 -12.78 -25.51
CA GLY A 343 17.14 -13.43 -26.62
C GLY A 343 16.35 -13.41 -27.94
N ILE A 344 15.34 -12.55 -28.07
CA ILE A 344 14.62 -12.30 -29.33
C ILE A 344 14.57 -10.80 -29.60
N THR A 345 14.31 -10.42 -30.85
CA THR A 345 14.04 -9.02 -31.23
C THR A 345 12.57 -8.73 -31.02
N ASP A 346 12.22 -7.86 -30.06
CA ASP A 346 10.84 -7.47 -29.79
C ASP A 346 10.37 -6.22 -30.55
N ASP A 347 9.06 -5.99 -30.56
CA ASP A 347 8.45 -4.77 -31.08
C ASP A 347 9.00 -3.54 -30.33
N GLY A 348 9.76 -2.69 -31.04
CA GLY A 348 10.36 -1.47 -30.48
C GLY A 348 11.84 -1.62 -30.15
N GLU A 349 12.41 -2.82 -30.26
CA GLU A 349 13.85 -3.03 -30.19
C GLU A 349 14.46 -2.97 -31.59
N SER A 350 15.57 -2.25 -31.70
CA SER A 350 16.46 -2.38 -32.84
C SER A 350 17.57 -3.30 -32.41
N THR A 351 17.79 -4.39 -33.13
CA THR A 351 18.82 -5.36 -32.76
C THR A 351 19.76 -5.68 -33.90
N ILE A 352 20.97 -6.11 -33.56
CA ILE A 352 21.89 -6.75 -34.50
C ILE A 352 22.46 -8.01 -33.87
N PHE A 353 22.55 -9.07 -34.66
CA PHE A 353 23.10 -10.34 -34.21
C PHE A 353 24.53 -10.50 -34.71
N TYR A 354 25.43 -10.82 -33.80
CA TYR A 354 26.78 -11.27 -34.13
C TYR A 354 26.94 -12.72 -33.70
N THR A 355 27.37 -13.59 -34.62
CA THR A 355 27.82 -14.93 -34.25
C THR A 355 28.97 -14.82 -33.26
N LEU A 356 29.19 -15.89 -32.48
CA LEU A 356 30.33 -15.96 -31.56
C LEU A 356 31.67 -15.67 -32.25
N ASN A 357 31.84 -16.09 -33.51
CA ASN A 357 33.07 -15.89 -34.25
C ASN A 357 33.24 -14.44 -34.72
N GLU A 358 32.17 -13.77 -35.13
CA GLU A 358 32.17 -12.34 -35.48
C GLU A 358 32.46 -11.49 -34.25
N ALA A 359 31.75 -11.71 -33.14
CA ALA A 359 31.98 -10.97 -31.90
C ALA A 359 33.44 -11.11 -31.41
N LYS A 360 34.02 -12.32 -31.50
CA LYS A 360 35.46 -12.55 -31.22
C LYS A 360 36.37 -11.80 -32.20
N SER A 361 36.01 -11.76 -33.48
CA SER A 361 36.79 -11.06 -34.51
C SER A 361 36.74 -9.54 -34.33
N ILE A 362 35.57 -8.98 -34.00
CA ILE A 362 35.36 -7.56 -33.68
C ILE A 362 36.22 -7.13 -32.49
N LEU A 363 36.36 -7.99 -31.48
CA LEU A 363 37.14 -7.71 -30.28
C LEU A 363 38.66 -7.98 -30.44
N ALA A 364 39.07 -8.75 -31.45
CA ALA A 364 40.46 -9.14 -31.63
C ALA A 364 41.36 -7.96 -32.06
N ALA A 365 42.25 -7.51 -31.17
CA ALA A 365 43.13 -6.35 -31.42
C ALA A 365 44.10 -6.50 -32.61
N LYS A 366 44.46 -7.72 -33.01
CA LYS A 366 45.31 -7.99 -34.18
C LYS A 366 44.62 -7.69 -35.51
N GLN A 367 43.28 -7.65 -35.55
CA GLN A 367 42.49 -7.30 -36.74
C GLN A 367 42.35 -5.78 -36.95
N LYS A 368 43.12 -4.95 -36.20
CA LYS A 368 43.40 -3.53 -36.50
C LYS A 368 43.92 -3.28 -37.94
N GLU A 369 44.07 -4.30 -38.77
CA GLU A 369 44.35 -4.19 -40.21
C GLU A 369 43.15 -3.62 -41.00
N GLN A 370 41.92 -3.70 -40.47
CA GLN A 370 40.72 -3.12 -41.06
C GLN A 370 40.48 -1.64 -40.71
N LYS A 371 41.49 -0.90 -40.24
CA LYS A 371 41.40 0.55 -39.88
C LYS A 371 40.73 1.45 -40.94
N ASN A 372 40.69 0.99 -42.18
CA ASN A 372 40.10 1.72 -43.30
C ASN A 372 38.58 1.53 -43.41
N ASP A 373 37.97 0.60 -42.69
CA ASP A 373 36.52 0.43 -42.60
C ASP A 373 36.03 0.87 -41.21
N LYS A 374 35.20 1.90 -41.18
CA LYS A 374 34.71 2.51 -39.96
C LYS A 374 33.51 1.78 -39.34
N ARG A 375 32.85 0.89 -40.09
CA ARG A 375 31.80 0.01 -39.55
C ARG A 375 32.35 -0.84 -38.41
N TYR A 376 33.45 -1.55 -38.69
CA TYR A 376 34.20 -2.31 -37.69
C TYR A 376 34.62 -1.49 -36.46
N THR A 377 34.93 -0.19 -36.65
CA THR A 377 35.29 0.69 -35.52
C THR A 377 34.09 0.91 -34.59
N LEU A 378 32.91 1.18 -35.16
CA LEU A 378 31.68 1.41 -34.41
C LEU A 378 31.12 0.10 -33.84
N ASP A 379 31.10 -1.00 -34.62
CA ASP A 379 30.71 -2.34 -34.15
C ASP A 379 31.49 -2.74 -32.90
N ARG A 380 32.78 -2.44 -32.87
CA ARG A 380 33.62 -2.71 -31.70
C ARG A 380 33.20 -1.92 -30.47
N SER A 381 32.81 -0.65 -30.64
CA SER A 381 32.29 0.17 -29.54
C SER A 381 30.90 -0.32 -29.10
N LEU A 382 30.05 -0.74 -30.03
CA LEU A 382 28.73 -1.30 -29.74
C LEU A 382 28.83 -2.62 -28.97
N VAL A 383 29.63 -3.57 -29.46
CA VAL A 383 29.86 -4.85 -28.77
C VAL A 383 30.43 -4.61 -27.38
N ALA A 384 31.38 -3.68 -27.22
CA ALA A 384 31.92 -3.33 -25.90
C ALA A 384 30.85 -2.73 -24.97
N SER A 385 30.06 -1.77 -25.47
CA SER A 385 29.00 -1.13 -24.70
C SER A 385 27.92 -2.13 -24.30
N TRP A 386 27.58 -3.05 -25.20
CA TRP A 386 26.63 -4.13 -24.95
C TRP A 386 27.14 -5.15 -23.95
N LEU A 387 28.43 -5.49 -24.00
CA LEU A 387 29.04 -6.34 -22.99
C LEU A 387 29.04 -5.66 -21.61
N ASN A 388 29.21 -4.34 -21.56
CA ASN A 388 29.03 -3.60 -20.31
C ASN A 388 27.57 -3.65 -19.83
N PHE A 389 26.59 -3.46 -20.73
CA PHE A 389 25.17 -3.55 -20.41
C PHE A 389 24.77 -4.93 -19.89
N THR A 390 25.18 -6.00 -20.58
CA THR A 390 24.93 -7.39 -20.18
C THR A 390 25.64 -7.78 -18.88
N ALA A 391 26.73 -7.09 -18.55
CA ALA A 391 27.37 -7.13 -17.24
C ALA A 391 26.68 -6.22 -16.19
N PHE A 392 25.45 -5.78 -16.47
CA PHE A 392 24.60 -4.95 -15.61
C PHE A 392 25.15 -3.54 -15.33
N ASN A 393 26.04 -3.02 -16.18
CA ASN A 393 26.40 -1.60 -16.11
C ASN A 393 25.28 -0.77 -16.76
N PRO A 394 24.98 0.44 -16.25
CA PRO A 394 24.05 1.31 -16.93
C PRO A 394 24.62 1.65 -18.31
N ALA A 395 23.76 1.66 -19.33
CA ALA A 395 24.18 1.77 -20.72
C ALA A 395 23.62 3.04 -21.38
N PRO A 396 24.39 3.66 -22.30
CA PRO A 396 23.90 4.78 -23.09
C PRO A 396 22.98 4.25 -24.20
N THR A 397 21.73 3.91 -23.84
CA THR A 397 20.78 3.25 -24.75
C THR A 397 20.55 4.04 -26.02
N ASP A 398 20.42 5.37 -25.91
CA ASP A 398 20.25 6.25 -27.07
C ASP A 398 21.45 6.17 -28.04
N ASP A 399 22.69 6.11 -27.52
CA ASP A 399 23.89 5.99 -28.36
C ASP A 399 24.06 4.58 -28.93
N ILE A 400 23.63 3.54 -28.20
CA ILE A 400 23.59 2.16 -28.69
C ILE A 400 22.58 2.07 -29.84
N ASP A 401 21.37 2.59 -29.67
CA ASP A 401 20.32 2.58 -30.69
C ASP A 401 20.74 3.36 -31.93
N ASN A 402 21.35 4.54 -31.74
CA ASN A 402 21.91 5.32 -32.85
C ASN A 402 23.03 4.57 -33.56
N GLY A 403 23.87 3.85 -32.83
CA GLY A 403 24.93 3.04 -33.42
C GLY A 403 24.40 1.83 -34.19
N LEU A 404 23.36 1.17 -33.66
CA LEU A 404 22.66 0.08 -34.35
C LEU A 404 22.06 0.59 -35.65
N ALA A 405 21.28 1.68 -35.62
CA ALA A 405 20.71 2.28 -36.82
C ALA A 405 21.80 2.66 -37.85
N TRP A 406 22.94 3.19 -37.38
CA TRP A 406 24.06 3.51 -38.26
C TRP A 406 24.68 2.28 -38.90
N ILE A 407 24.91 1.19 -38.15
CA ILE A 407 25.44 -0.04 -38.72
C ILE A 407 24.47 -0.62 -39.74
N GLN A 408 23.19 -0.73 -39.37
CA GLN A 408 22.13 -1.27 -40.23
C GLN A 408 21.99 -0.48 -41.55
N GLU A 409 22.20 0.84 -41.56
CA GLU A 409 22.18 1.65 -42.79
C GLU A 409 23.38 1.37 -43.73
N HIS A 410 24.50 0.88 -43.18
CA HIS A 410 25.78 0.77 -43.88
C HIS A 410 26.30 -0.67 -44.03
N THR A 411 25.50 -1.66 -43.63
CA THR A 411 25.75 -3.08 -43.88
C THR A 411 24.74 -3.63 -44.88
N PRO A 412 25.06 -4.72 -45.60
CA PRO A 412 24.08 -5.43 -46.40
C PRO A 412 22.86 -5.84 -45.56
N ASP A 413 21.72 -5.92 -46.24
CA ASP A 413 20.47 -6.49 -45.75
C ASP A 413 20.31 -7.84 -46.45
N GLU A 414 20.64 -8.95 -45.76
CA GLU A 414 20.69 -10.27 -46.40
C GLU A 414 19.30 -10.87 -46.63
N ASN A 415 18.33 -10.53 -45.80
CA ASN A 415 16.97 -11.09 -45.83
C ASN A 415 15.96 -10.17 -46.56
N PHE A 416 16.38 -8.98 -46.99
CA PHE A 416 15.61 -7.94 -47.69
C PHE A 416 14.44 -7.37 -46.88
N ASP A 417 14.56 -7.32 -45.55
CA ASP A 417 13.53 -6.76 -44.66
C ASP A 417 13.60 -5.23 -44.53
N GLY A 418 14.62 -4.60 -45.12
CA GLY A 418 14.87 -3.17 -45.07
C GLY A 418 15.82 -2.73 -43.95
N ILE A 419 16.40 -3.67 -43.21
CA ILE A 419 17.32 -3.46 -42.10
C ILE A 419 18.62 -4.22 -42.41
N GLY A 420 19.76 -3.53 -42.40
CA GLY A 420 21.04 -4.23 -42.54
C GLY A 420 21.33 -5.09 -41.31
N ASP A 421 21.79 -6.32 -41.48
CA ASP A 421 21.87 -7.30 -40.38
C ASP A 421 23.29 -7.50 -39.81
N GLY A 422 24.23 -6.65 -40.21
CA GLY A 422 25.57 -6.66 -39.65
C GLY A 422 26.51 -7.69 -40.23
N ASP A 423 26.16 -8.40 -41.31
CA ASP A 423 27.10 -9.31 -41.98
C ASP A 423 28.31 -8.52 -42.52
N LEU A 424 29.35 -8.50 -41.71
CA LEU A 424 30.68 -8.14 -42.11
C LEU A 424 31.27 -9.39 -42.75
N ILE A 425 31.06 -9.56 -44.06
CA ILE A 425 32.11 -10.20 -44.86
C ILE A 425 33.30 -9.25 -44.78
N LEU A 426 34.12 -9.44 -43.75
CA LEU A 426 35.27 -8.65 -43.31
C LEU A 426 36.36 -8.49 -44.39
N GLU A 427 36.23 -9.19 -45.53
CA GLU A 427 37.09 -9.08 -46.70
C GLU A 427 36.44 -8.41 -47.93
N ALA A 428 35.14 -8.11 -47.89
CA ALA A 428 34.42 -7.52 -49.02
C ALA A 428 34.62 -6.00 -49.09
N SER A 429 35.60 -5.57 -49.88
CA SER A 429 35.93 -4.15 -50.11
C SER A 429 34.79 -3.30 -50.72
N THR A 430 33.66 -3.91 -51.07
CA THR A 430 32.53 -3.27 -51.78
C THR A 430 31.62 -2.45 -50.88
N TYR A 431 31.65 -2.67 -49.57
CA TYR A 431 30.77 -1.99 -48.61
C TYR A 431 31.52 -1.17 -47.54
N ALA A 432 32.86 -1.11 -47.63
CA ALA A 432 33.67 -0.45 -46.62
C ALA A 432 33.37 1.05 -46.51
N VAL A 433 33.29 1.56 -45.28
CA VAL A 433 33.08 2.98 -44.99
C VAL A 433 34.42 3.63 -44.62
N PRO A 434 35.06 4.42 -45.52
CA PRO A 434 36.34 5.01 -45.22
C PRO A 434 36.23 6.15 -44.21
N ALA A 435 37.33 6.42 -43.49
CA ALA A 435 37.42 7.45 -42.45
C ALA A 435 37.04 8.87 -42.93
N ASN A 436 37.18 9.16 -44.23
CA ASN A 436 36.86 10.45 -44.84
C ASN A 436 35.48 10.46 -45.53
N SER A 437 34.66 9.42 -45.36
CA SER A 437 33.30 9.38 -45.91
C SER A 437 32.38 10.35 -45.16
N ASP A 438 31.40 10.90 -45.87
CA ASP A 438 30.37 11.73 -45.25
C ASP A 438 29.56 10.93 -44.22
N PHE A 439 29.31 9.64 -44.48
CA PHE A 439 28.63 8.72 -43.56
C PHE A 439 29.31 8.61 -42.17
N TRP A 440 30.65 8.61 -42.13
CA TRP A 440 31.39 8.57 -40.87
C TRP A 440 31.37 9.91 -40.15
N ASN A 441 31.53 11.01 -40.89
CA ASN A 441 31.79 12.32 -40.30
C ASN A 441 30.53 13.18 -40.11
N GLN A 442 29.40 12.86 -40.74
CA GLN A 442 28.19 13.69 -40.78
C GLN A 442 26.92 12.83 -40.57
N PRO A 443 25.83 13.44 -40.07
CA PRO A 443 24.53 12.78 -39.97
C PRO A 443 24.00 12.24 -41.31
N SER A 444 23.13 11.24 -41.23
CA SER A 444 22.36 10.71 -42.36
C SER A 444 20.87 11.06 -42.24
N PRO A 445 20.05 10.78 -43.28
CA PRO A 445 18.60 10.95 -43.20
C PRO A 445 17.91 10.04 -42.17
N ILE A 446 18.56 8.94 -41.78
CA ILE A 446 18.01 7.92 -40.87
C ILE A 446 18.67 8.03 -39.49
N VAL A 447 19.92 8.47 -39.42
CA VAL A 447 20.70 8.58 -38.18
C VAL A 447 21.06 10.04 -37.89
N PRO A 448 20.66 10.60 -36.74
CA PRO A 448 20.81 12.03 -36.43
C PRO A 448 22.27 12.47 -36.24
N ASN A 449 23.20 11.54 -35.99
CA ASN A 449 24.62 11.80 -35.77
C ASN A 449 25.48 10.98 -36.75
N GLY A 450 26.63 11.53 -37.14
CA GLY A 450 27.64 10.75 -37.89
C GLY A 450 28.30 9.69 -37.02
N GLY A 451 28.78 8.61 -37.64
CA GLY A 451 29.38 7.48 -36.93
C GLY A 451 30.53 7.85 -35.99
N GLU A 452 31.30 8.90 -36.29
CA GLU A 452 32.37 9.40 -35.43
C GLU A 452 31.87 9.92 -34.07
N LEU A 453 30.75 10.64 -34.05
CA LEU A 453 30.17 11.18 -32.82
C LEU A 453 29.61 10.06 -31.95
N ILE A 454 28.87 9.13 -32.58
CA ILE A 454 28.30 7.96 -31.90
C ILE A 454 29.43 7.10 -31.32
N HIS A 455 30.47 6.82 -32.12
CA HIS A 455 31.66 6.11 -31.65
C HIS A 455 32.31 6.83 -30.47
N THR A 456 32.48 8.16 -30.54
CA THR A 456 33.11 8.93 -29.46
C THR A 456 32.32 8.82 -28.15
N ALA A 457 30.99 8.91 -28.21
CA ALA A 457 30.12 8.77 -27.03
C ALA A 457 30.22 7.36 -26.43
N LEU A 458 30.09 6.33 -27.26
CA LEU A 458 30.23 4.94 -26.83
C LEU A 458 31.64 4.65 -26.30
N ASP A 459 32.69 5.19 -26.94
CA ASP A 459 34.08 5.07 -26.51
C ASP A 459 34.30 5.72 -25.14
N ASP A 460 33.77 6.91 -24.92
CA ASP A 460 33.85 7.62 -23.64
C ASP A 460 33.13 6.84 -22.54
N TYR A 461 31.92 6.34 -22.81
CA TYR A 461 31.22 5.42 -21.91
C TYR A 461 32.08 4.19 -21.58
N ASN A 462 32.60 3.51 -22.60
CA ASN A 462 33.39 2.30 -22.44
C ASN A 462 34.67 2.52 -21.61
N ASN A 463 35.30 3.70 -21.72
CA ASN A 463 36.52 4.04 -20.99
C ASN A 463 36.27 4.63 -19.61
N ASN A 464 35.30 5.53 -19.49
CA ASN A 464 35.17 6.46 -18.38
C ASN A 464 33.87 6.26 -17.60
N GLY A 465 32.89 5.54 -18.15
CA GLY A 465 31.61 5.23 -17.50
C GLY A 465 30.75 6.48 -17.27
N LEU A 466 30.92 7.50 -18.11
CA LEU A 466 30.15 8.72 -18.08
C LEU A 466 29.22 8.73 -19.30
N PHE A 467 27.95 9.02 -19.06
CA PHE A 467 26.98 9.50 -20.04
C PHE A 467 26.24 10.70 -19.45
#